data_AF-A0A8J6ZMD1-F1
#
_entry.id   AF-A0A8J6ZMD1-F1
#
_cell.length_a   1.000
_cell.length_b   1.000
_cell.length_c   1.000
_cell.angle_alpha   90.00
_cell.angle_beta   90.00
_cell.angle_gamma   90.00
#
_symmetry.space_group_name_H-M   'P 1'
#
loop_
_entity.id
_entity.type
_entity.pdbx_description
1 polymer ?
#
loop_
_entity_poly.entity_id
_entity_poly.type
_entity_poly.pdbx_seq_one_letter_code
_entity_poly.pdbx_strand_id
1 'polypeptide(L)'
;MDDEIKLDEEFILPRDLSAMAKTFFVQTEKPLRDNVFFIKKGSTVTGVKVIAAGEKIREVQRLIEKFPLPNGTLTKAQDWYKCRGTAIITNGIEEKVKEIHWYQCENIGKVEFKTKERGEEDADKIQG
;
A
#
# COMPACT_ATOMS: atom_id res chain seq x y z
N MET A 1 36.18 -19.83 -7.13
CA MET A 1 35.76 -18.74 -6.23
C MET A 1 34.59 -18.09 -6.94
N ASP A 2 33.41 -18.62 -6.72
CA ASP A 2 32.15 -18.06 -7.20
C ASP A 2 31.19 -18.25 -6.02
N ASP A 3 31.16 -17.25 -5.12
CA ASP A 3 30.16 -17.19 -4.07
C ASP A 3 28.84 -16.80 -4.73
N GLU A 4 28.15 -17.82 -5.23
CA GLU A 4 26.78 -17.74 -5.70
C GLU A 4 25.90 -17.40 -4.49
N ILE A 5 25.47 -16.15 -4.40
CA ILE A 5 24.50 -15.70 -3.40
C ILE A 5 23.17 -16.39 -3.72
N LYS A 6 22.94 -17.55 -3.09
CA LYS A 6 21.62 -18.17 -3.02
C LYS A 6 20.73 -17.27 -2.18
N LEU A 7 19.88 -16.51 -2.85
CA LEU A 7 18.77 -15.81 -2.22
C LEU A 7 17.75 -16.88 -1.85
N ASP A 8 17.82 -17.33 -0.58
CA ASP A 8 16.85 -18.24 -0.02
C ASP A 8 15.43 -17.67 -0.20
N GLU A 9 14.58 -18.53 -0.74
CA GLU A 9 13.15 -18.31 -0.92
C GLU A 9 12.52 -17.93 0.44
N GLU A 10 11.71 -16.87 0.44
CA GLU A 10 11.05 -16.27 1.61
C GLU A 10 11.90 -15.33 2.49
N PHE A 11 12.48 -14.28 1.89
CA PHE A 11 12.78 -13.06 2.66
C PHE A 11 11.48 -12.35 3.04
N ILE A 12 10.90 -12.76 4.19
CA ILE A 12 9.80 -12.05 4.84
C ILE A 12 10.34 -10.68 5.25
N LEU A 13 9.95 -9.63 4.52
CA LEU A 13 10.23 -8.25 4.92
C LEU A 13 9.80 -8.07 6.38
N PRO A 14 10.68 -7.65 7.29
CA PRO A 14 10.32 -7.39 8.68
C PRO A 14 9.12 -6.42 8.72
N ARG A 15 8.05 -6.83 9.41
CA ARG A 15 6.74 -6.15 9.44
C ARG A 15 6.84 -4.64 9.77
N ASP A 16 7.83 -4.26 10.58
CA ASP A 16 8.04 -2.88 11.04
C ASP A 16 8.72 -1.94 10.03
N LEU A 17 9.56 -2.44 9.13
CA LEU A 17 10.21 -1.58 8.12
C LEU A 17 9.18 -0.99 7.13
N SER A 18 8.07 -1.71 6.92
CA SER A 18 7.01 -1.30 6.01
C SER A 18 6.17 -0.12 6.53
N ALA A 19 6.05 0.04 7.85
CA ALA A 19 5.14 1.03 8.43
C ALA A 19 5.61 2.48 8.19
N MET A 20 6.93 2.69 8.13
CA MET A 20 7.57 4.02 8.09
C MET A 20 8.63 4.19 6.98
N ALA A 21 8.90 3.17 6.16
CA ALA A 21 9.87 3.32 5.07
C ALA A 21 9.39 4.35 4.03
N LYS A 22 10.28 5.28 3.66
CA LYS A 22 10.07 6.27 2.59
C LYS A 22 9.80 5.62 1.22
N THR A 23 10.10 4.32 1.10
CA THR A 23 9.98 3.52 -0.13
C THR A 23 9.64 2.07 0.19
N PHE A 24 9.02 1.33 -0.75
CA PHE A 24 8.95 -0.14 -0.67
C PHE A 24 9.02 -0.80 -2.05
N PHE A 25 9.64 -1.98 -2.12
CA PHE A 25 9.79 -2.74 -3.35
C PHE A 25 8.55 -3.62 -3.64
N VAL A 26 8.19 -3.71 -4.92
CA VAL A 26 7.01 -4.42 -5.39
C VAL A 26 7.42 -5.80 -5.89
N GLN A 27 7.35 -6.80 -5.01
CA GLN A 27 7.77 -8.18 -5.33
C GLN A 27 6.81 -8.89 -6.29
N THR A 28 5.52 -8.58 -6.20
CA THR A 28 4.46 -9.13 -7.06
C THR A 28 3.56 -8.01 -7.54
N GLU A 29 2.95 -8.19 -8.71
CA GLU A 29 1.99 -7.21 -9.24
C GLU A 29 0.88 -6.99 -8.23
N LYS A 30 0.58 -5.72 -7.95
CA LYS A 30 -0.49 -5.33 -7.04
C LYS A 30 -1.62 -4.70 -7.85
N PRO A 31 -2.81 -5.30 -7.88
CA PRO A 31 -3.94 -4.71 -8.60
C PRO A 31 -4.33 -3.38 -7.95
N LEU A 32 -4.65 -2.40 -8.80
CA LEU A 32 -5.37 -1.21 -8.37
C LEU A 32 -6.87 -1.50 -8.34
N ARG A 33 -7.65 -0.72 -7.59
CA ARG A 33 -9.11 -0.87 -7.50
C ARG A 33 -9.83 -0.80 -8.85
N ASP A 34 -9.26 -0.12 -9.84
CA ASP A 34 -9.82 -0.06 -11.20
C ASP A 34 -9.67 -1.40 -11.97
N ASN A 35 -8.82 -2.31 -11.47
CA ASN A 35 -8.46 -3.60 -12.08
C ASN A 35 -7.97 -3.50 -13.54
N VAL A 36 -7.63 -2.31 -14.02
CA VAL A 36 -7.07 -2.09 -15.36
C VAL A 36 -5.56 -1.95 -15.27
N PHE A 37 -5.08 -1.27 -14.24
CA PHE A 37 -3.65 -1.07 -14.00
C PHE A 37 -3.18 -1.81 -12.75
N PHE A 38 -1.91 -2.22 -12.78
CA PHE A 38 -1.21 -2.88 -11.69
C PHE A 38 0.00 -2.06 -11.31
N ILE A 39 0.39 -2.10 -10.04
CA ILE A 39 1.71 -1.60 -9.64
C ILE A 39 2.75 -2.57 -10.21
N LYS A 40 3.69 -2.03 -11.02
CA LYS A 40 4.66 -2.82 -11.77
C LYS A 40 5.53 -3.67 -10.85
N LYS A 41 5.54 -4.98 -11.06
CA LYS A 41 6.47 -5.91 -10.40
C LYS A 41 7.91 -5.49 -10.67
N GLY A 42 8.77 -5.60 -9.66
CA GLY A 42 10.18 -5.22 -9.76
C GLY A 42 10.42 -3.71 -9.67
N SER A 43 9.39 -2.91 -9.45
CA SER A 43 9.52 -1.46 -9.23
C SER A 43 9.54 -1.10 -7.74
N THR A 44 9.90 0.15 -7.45
CA THR A 44 9.89 0.71 -6.09
C THR A 44 8.83 1.81 -6.00
N VAL A 45 7.95 1.70 -5.00
CA VAL A 45 7.09 2.81 -4.59
C VAL A 45 7.92 3.76 -3.75
N THR A 46 7.87 5.05 -4.06
CA THR A 46 8.68 6.09 -3.41
C THR A 46 7.81 7.21 -2.83
N GLY A 47 8.43 8.11 -2.06
CA GLY A 47 7.72 9.27 -1.50
C GLY A 47 6.58 8.89 -0.56
N VAL A 48 6.71 7.75 0.12
CA VAL A 48 5.67 7.20 0.98
C VAL A 48 5.39 8.16 2.14
N LYS A 49 4.12 8.50 2.35
CA LYS A 49 3.63 9.34 3.45
C LYS A 49 2.35 8.78 4.04
N VAL A 50 2.25 8.79 5.36
CA VAL A 50 0.98 8.62 6.07
C VAL A 50 0.17 9.90 5.91
N ILE A 51 -1.10 9.77 5.53
CA ILE A 51 -2.04 10.89 5.35
C ILE A 51 -3.21 10.84 6.33
N ALA A 52 -3.55 9.67 6.86
CA ALA A 52 -4.49 9.52 7.97
C ALA A 52 -4.14 8.25 8.77
N ALA A 53 -4.53 8.21 10.05
CA ALA A 53 -4.32 7.08 10.94
C ALA A 53 -5.50 6.95 11.92
N GLY A 54 -5.80 5.73 12.33
CA GLY A 54 -6.84 5.51 13.35
C GLY A 54 -8.22 5.97 12.91
N GLU A 55 -8.95 6.55 13.87
CA GLU A 55 -10.28 7.14 13.70
C GLU A 55 -10.33 8.29 12.68
N LYS A 56 -9.18 8.86 12.28
CA LYS A 56 -9.13 9.89 11.23
C LYS A 56 -9.34 9.30 9.83
N ILE A 57 -9.32 7.97 9.70
CA ILE A 57 -9.65 7.28 8.46
C ILE A 57 -11.17 7.10 8.40
N ARG A 58 -11.83 7.82 7.48
CA ARG A 58 -13.29 7.79 7.32
C ARG A 58 -13.86 6.37 7.19
N GLU A 59 -13.13 5.47 6.53
CA GLU A 59 -13.57 4.09 6.27
C GLU A 59 -13.03 3.07 7.28
N VAL A 60 -12.50 3.49 8.44
CA VAL A 60 -11.76 2.60 9.36
C VAL A 60 -12.58 1.39 9.82
N GLN A 61 -13.86 1.57 10.12
CA GLN A 61 -14.74 0.48 10.56
C GLN A 61 -14.92 -0.57 9.46
N ARG A 62 -15.11 -0.14 8.20
CA ARG A 62 -15.18 -1.04 7.04
C ARG A 62 -13.88 -1.83 6.85
N LEU A 63 -12.74 -1.21 7.10
CA LEU A 63 -11.44 -1.88 6.99
C LEU A 63 -11.29 -2.97 8.04
N ILE A 64 -11.65 -2.67 9.29
CA ILE A 64 -11.65 -3.62 10.41
C ILE A 64 -12.51 -4.86 10.08
N GLU A 65 -13.72 -4.64 9.58
CA GLU A 65 -14.66 -5.73 9.24
C GLU A 65 -14.21 -6.54 8.03
N LYS A 66 -13.66 -5.88 7.00
CA LYS A 66 -13.30 -6.52 5.73
C LYS A 66 -12.03 -7.37 5.83
N PHE A 67 -11.11 -7.02 6.72
CA PHE A 67 -9.81 -7.67 6.82
C PHE A 67 -9.56 -8.23 8.23
N PRO A 68 -10.22 -9.34 8.60
CA PRO A 68 -9.91 -10.03 9.85
C PRO A 68 -8.51 -10.65 9.81
N LEU A 69 -7.92 -10.84 10.98
CA LEU A 69 -6.67 -11.58 11.15
C LEU A 69 -6.87 -13.07 10.82
N PRO A 70 -5.80 -13.85 10.54
CA PRO A 70 -5.91 -15.26 10.20
C PRO A 70 -6.63 -16.13 11.24
N ASN A 71 -6.61 -15.72 12.50
CA ASN A 71 -7.31 -16.37 13.62
C ASN A 71 -8.77 -15.93 13.78
N GLY A 72 -9.31 -15.12 12.85
CA GLY A 72 -10.67 -14.59 12.88
C GLY A 72 -10.87 -13.36 13.78
N THR A 73 -9.85 -12.90 14.49
CA THR A 73 -9.96 -11.69 15.33
C THR A 73 -9.89 -10.42 14.49
N LEU A 74 -10.58 -9.37 14.94
CA LEU A 74 -10.61 -8.07 14.27
C LEU A 74 -9.46 -7.18 14.76
N THR A 75 -8.88 -6.42 13.82
CA THR A 75 -7.94 -5.33 14.14
C THR A 75 -8.65 -4.16 14.82
N LYS A 76 -7.89 -3.24 15.41
CA LYS A 76 -8.39 -2.00 16.00
C LYS A 76 -8.11 -0.83 15.07
N ALA A 77 -8.88 0.26 15.21
CA ALA A 77 -8.70 1.45 14.40
C ALA A 77 -7.24 1.96 14.39
N GLN A 78 -6.60 2.00 15.55
CA GLN A 78 -5.21 2.43 15.73
C GLN A 78 -4.18 1.61 14.93
N ASP A 79 -4.53 0.41 14.49
CA ASP A 79 -3.65 -0.45 13.72
C ASP A 79 -3.63 -0.06 12.23
N TRP A 80 -4.51 0.86 11.80
CA TRP A 80 -4.70 1.25 10.41
C TRP A 80 -4.08 2.61 10.08
N TYR A 81 -3.43 2.64 8.92
CA TYR A 81 -2.87 3.83 8.30
C TYR A 81 -3.36 3.94 6.86
N LYS A 82 -3.76 5.15 6.46
CA LYS A 82 -3.94 5.52 5.06
C LYS A 82 -2.66 6.17 4.59
N CYS A 83 -2.09 5.66 3.52
CA CYS A 83 -0.81 6.08 2.99
C CYS A 83 -0.94 6.50 1.52
N ARG A 84 -0.01 7.33 1.07
CA ARG A 84 0.20 7.65 -0.34
C ARG A 84 1.66 7.51 -0.72
N GLY A 85 1.92 7.40 -2.01
CA GLY A 85 3.26 7.31 -2.57
C GLY A 85 3.23 7.36 -4.09
N THR A 86 4.39 7.42 -4.72
CA THR A 86 4.55 7.46 -6.17
C THR A 86 5.01 6.10 -6.66
N ALA A 87 4.31 5.53 -7.63
CA ALA A 87 4.60 4.21 -8.18
C ALA A 87 4.55 4.20 -9.70
N ILE A 88 5.23 3.22 -10.30
CA ILE A 88 5.06 2.88 -11.71
C ILE A 88 3.88 1.91 -11.80
N ILE A 89 2.86 2.29 -12.58
CA ILE A 89 1.71 1.45 -12.87
C ILE A 89 1.76 1.00 -14.33
N THR A 90 1.26 -0.21 -14.61
CA THR A 90 1.27 -0.80 -15.95
C THR A 90 0.03 -1.65 -16.19
N ASN A 91 -0.36 -1.80 -17.46
CA ASN A 91 -1.36 -2.75 -17.94
C ASN A 91 -0.73 -3.80 -18.88
N GLY A 92 0.61 -3.93 -18.87
CA GLY A 92 1.38 -4.80 -19.77
C GLY A 92 1.67 -4.20 -21.15
N ILE A 93 1.03 -3.08 -21.52
CA ILE A 93 1.24 -2.40 -22.82
C ILE A 93 1.94 -1.05 -22.61
N GLU A 94 1.51 -0.28 -21.60
CA GLU A 94 2.06 1.01 -21.26
C GLU A 94 2.44 1.10 -19.78
N GLU A 95 3.34 2.03 -19.45
CA GLU A 95 3.79 2.33 -18.09
C GLU A 95 3.58 3.81 -17.78
N LYS A 96 3.09 4.10 -16.57
CA LYS A 96 2.84 5.46 -16.10
C LYS A 96 3.35 5.63 -14.69
N VAL A 97 3.94 6.79 -14.38
CA VAL A 97 4.23 7.18 -13.00
C VAL A 97 3.00 7.88 -12.42
N LYS A 98 2.47 7.38 -11.31
CA LYS A 98 1.26 7.92 -10.67
C LYS A 98 1.39 7.97 -9.15
N GLU A 99 0.71 8.92 -8.54
CA GLU A 99 0.44 8.88 -7.11
C GLU A 99 -0.63 7.82 -6.84
N ILE A 100 -0.31 6.91 -5.92
CA ILE A 100 -1.19 5.84 -5.45
C ILE A 100 -1.46 6.02 -3.96
N HIS A 101 -2.65 5.60 -3.54
CA HIS A 101 -3.10 5.59 -2.15
C HIS A 101 -3.45 4.16 -1.76
N TRP A 102 -3.21 3.79 -0.50
CA TRP A 102 -3.56 2.48 0.04
C TRP A 102 -3.86 2.57 1.52
N TYR A 103 -4.41 1.49 2.07
CA TYR A 103 -4.48 1.29 3.51
C TYR A 103 -3.46 0.24 3.91
N GLN A 104 -2.87 0.38 5.09
CA GLN A 104 -1.99 -0.63 5.65
C GLN A 104 -2.26 -0.85 7.12
N CYS A 105 -2.10 -2.09 7.55
CA CYS A 105 -2.13 -2.51 8.94
C CYS A 105 -0.99 -3.49 9.18
N GLU A 106 -0.30 -3.38 10.31
CA GLU A 106 0.91 -4.15 10.61
C GLU A 106 0.72 -5.67 10.46
N ASN A 107 -0.45 -6.17 10.89
CA ASN A 107 -0.76 -7.59 10.90
C ASN A 107 -1.48 -8.09 9.63
N ILE A 108 -1.86 -7.19 8.72
CA ILE A 108 -2.56 -7.51 7.46
C ILE A 108 -1.68 -7.22 6.23
N GLY A 109 -0.80 -6.22 6.32
CA GLY A 109 -0.02 -5.68 5.22
C GLY A 109 -0.71 -4.52 4.51
N LYS A 110 -0.33 -4.29 3.24
CA LYS A 110 -0.84 -3.19 2.40
C LYS A 110 -1.99 -3.68 1.51
N VAL A 111 -3.11 -2.96 1.52
CA VAL A 111 -4.36 -3.36 0.85
C VAL A 111 -5.04 -2.19 0.13
N GLU A 112 -5.91 -2.55 -0.82
CA GLU A 112 -6.80 -1.64 -1.55
C GLU A 112 -6.10 -0.45 -2.21
N PHE A 113 -5.03 -0.73 -2.96
CA PHE A 113 -4.33 0.28 -3.75
C PHE A 113 -5.26 0.94 -4.76
N LYS A 114 -5.15 2.26 -4.90
CA LYS A 114 -5.87 3.05 -5.92
C LYS A 114 -4.99 4.17 -6.43
N THR A 115 -5.19 4.59 -7.68
CA THR A 115 -4.59 5.86 -8.16
C THR A 115 -5.35 7.04 -7.59
N LYS A 116 -4.65 8.15 -7.35
CA LYS A 116 -5.33 9.42 -7.13
C LYS A 116 -5.98 9.87 -8.44
N GLU A 117 -7.31 9.83 -8.51
CA GLU A 117 -8.03 10.44 -9.63
C GLU A 117 -8.03 11.97 -9.48
N ARG A 118 -8.16 12.69 -10.60
CA ARG A 118 -8.05 14.15 -10.70
C ARG A 118 -9.15 14.94 -9.95
N GLY A 119 -9.91 14.31 -9.05
CA GLY A 119 -10.98 14.93 -8.25
C GLY A 119 -10.84 14.79 -6.72
N GLU A 120 -9.83 14.05 -6.22
CA GLU A 120 -9.59 13.97 -4.77
C GLU A 120 -8.80 15.15 -4.20
N GLU A 121 -8.40 16.13 -5.02
CA GLU A 121 -7.70 17.34 -4.55
C GLU A 121 -8.60 18.28 -3.73
N ASP A 122 -9.91 18.19 -3.87
CA ASP A 122 -10.85 19.11 -3.24
C ASP A 122 -11.45 18.58 -1.93
N ALA A 123 -11.48 17.26 -1.70
CA ALA A 123 -12.09 16.70 -0.49
C ALA A 123 -11.20 16.84 0.77
N ASP A 124 -9.87 16.84 0.60
CA ASP A 124 -8.90 16.97 1.72
C ASP A 124 -8.51 18.44 2.01
N LYS A 125 -8.99 19.42 1.23
CA LYS A 125 -8.67 20.85 1.40
C LYS A 125 -9.78 21.66 2.07
N ILE A 126 -10.95 21.08 2.35
CA ILE A 126 -12.06 21.78 3.00
C ILE A 126 -12.06 21.46 4.49
N GLN A 127 -11.01 21.87 5.20
CA GLN A 127 -11.08 22.08 6.63
C GLN A 127 -9.99 23.08 7.05
N GLY A 128 -10.27 24.35 6.75
CA GLY A 128 -9.66 25.52 7.37
C GLY A 128 -10.69 26.21 8.24
#